data_AF-A0A737MZA1-F1
#
_entry.id   AF-A0A737MZA1-F1
#
_cell.length_a   1.000
_cell.length_b   1.000
_cell.length_c   1.000
_cell.angle_alpha   90.00
_cell.angle_beta   90.00
_cell.angle_gamma   90.00
#
_symmetry.space_group_name_H-M   'P 1'
#
loop_
_entity.id
_entity.type
_entity.pdbx_description
1 polymer ?
#
loop_
_entity_poly.entity_id
_entity_poly.type
_entity_poly.pdbx_seq_one_letter_code
_entity_poly.pdbx_strand_id
1 'polypeptide(L)' 'AIRGQDLDEARALEAKRKAEEHIKSSHGDVDYAQASAELAKAIAKLRVIELTKKAM' A
#
# COMPACT_ATOMS: atom_id res chain seq x y z
N ALA A 1 14.82 -10.85 -16.98
CA ALA A 1 13.45 -11.09 -16.53
C ALA A 1 13.20 -10.23 -15.31
N ILE A 2 12.23 -9.30 -15.36
CA ILE A 2 11.82 -8.54 -14.18
C ILE A 2 11.12 -9.54 -13.26
N ARG A 3 11.59 -9.72 -12.01
CA ARG A 3 10.94 -10.66 -11.08
C ARG A 3 9.55 -10.13 -10.77
N GLY A 4 8.54 -11.00 -10.79
CA GLY A 4 7.16 -10.63 -10.43
C GLY A 4 7.07 -9.96 -9.05
N GLN A 5 7.93 -10.37 -8.12
CA GLN A 5 8.02 -9.79 -6.77
C GLN A 5 8.40 -8.30 -6.77
N ASP A 6 9.29 -7.86 -7.66
CA ASP A 6 9.67 -6.43 -7.75
C ASP A 6 8.53 -5.59 -8.33
N LEU A 7 7.71 -6.18 -9.22
CA LEU A 7 6.52 -5.54 -9.78
C LEU A 7 5.40 -5.41 -8.74
N ASP A 8 5.21 -6.43 -7.91
CA ASP A 8 4.22 -6.45 -6.83
C ASP A 8 4.59 -5.45 -5.72
N GLU A 9 5.87 -5.37 -5.36
CA GLU A 9 6.40 -4.40 -4.42
C GLU A 9 6.21 -2.96 -4.92
N ALA A 10 6.52 -2.68 -6.19
CA ALA A 10 6.32 -1.38 -6.81
C ALA A 10 4.84 -0.96 -6.83
N ARG A 11 3.93 -1.86 -7.21
CA ARG A 11 2.48 -1.58 -7.19
C ARG A 11 1.97 -1.27 -5.80
N ALA A 12 2.43 -2.00 -4.81
CA ALA A 12 1.93 -1.84 -3.46
C ALA A 12 2.53 -0.58 -2.78
N LEU A 13 3.74 -0.17 -3.15
CA LEU A 13 4.31 1.15 -2.82
C LEU A 13 3.52 2.29 -3.46
N GLU A 14 3.13 2.17 -4.73
CA GLU A 14 2.31 3.18 -5.40
C GLU A 14 0.92 3.31 -4.77
N ALA A 15 0.30 2.18 -4.40
CA ALA A 15 -0.98 2.17 -3.68
C ALA A 15 -0.88 2.86 -2.31
N LYS A 16 0.21 2.60 -1.57
CA LYS A 16 0.49 3.31 -0.31
C LYS A 16 0.60 4.81 -0.53
N ARG A 17 1.38 5.23 -1.54
CA ARG A 17 1.60 6.66 -1.85
C ARG A 17 0.30 7.37 -2.23
N LYS A 18 -0.54 6.75 -3.05
CA LYS A 18 -1.87 7.26 -3.40
C LYS A 18 -2.76 7.43 -2.18
N ALA A 19 -2.80 6.44 -1.29
CA ALA A 19 -3.59 6.52 -0.07
C ALA A 19 -3.06 7.63 0.87
N GLU A 20 -1.74 7.82 0.98
CA GLU A 20 -1.14 8.93 1.72
C GLU A 20 -1.49 10.31 1.13
N GLU A 21 -1.49 10.45 -0.19
CA GLU A 21 -1.94 11.68 -0.85
C GLU A 21 -3.45 11.92 -0.66
N HIS A 22 -4.26 10.87 -0.71
CA HIS A 22 -5.70 10.94 -0.46
C HIS A 22 -6.00 11.36 0.98
N ILE A 23 -5.24 10.86 1.95
CA ILE A 23 -5.32 11.29 3.35
C ILE A 23 -4.94 12.76 3.49
N LYS A 24 -3.84 13.18 2.85
CA LYS A 24 -3.39 14.58 2.87
C LYS A 24 -4.37 15.55 2.21
N SER A 25 -5.09 15.09 1.19
CA SER A 25 -6.08 15.88 0.45
C SER A 25 -7.50 15.71 1.00
N SER A 26 -7.73 14.79 1.94
CA SER A 26 -9.02 14.63 2.59
C SER A 26 -9.28 15.79 3.56
N HIS A 27 -10.36 16.52 3.32
CA HIS A 27 -10.78 17.65 4.15
C HIS A 27 -11.85 17.27 5.18
N GLY A 28 -12.28 15.99 5.24
CA GLY A 28 -13.29 15.49 6.16
C GLY A 28 -12.87 14.23 6.92
N ASP A 29 -13.39 14.05 8.14
CA ASP A 29 -13.07 12.91 9.03
C ASP A 29 -13.43 11.54 8.43
N VAL A 30 -14.51 11.48 7.64
CA VAL A 30 -14.97 10.24 7.00
C VAL A 30 -14.01 9.79 5.90
N ASP A 31 -13.56 10.72 5.07
CA ASP A 31 -12.60 10.43 4.00
C ASP A 31 -11.24 10.04 4.57
N TYR A 32 -10.82 10.67 5.67
CA TYR A 32 -9.62 10.29 6.40
C TYR A 32 -9.70 8.84 6.92
N ALA A 33 -10.80 8.47 7.58
CA ALA A 33 -10.99 7.13 8.12
C ALA A 33 -10.99 6.06 7.01
N GLN A 34 -11.68 6.33 5.89
CA GLN A 34 -11.71 5.44 4.74
C GLN A 34 -10.32 5.31 4.08
N ALA A 35 -9.64 6.43 3.84
CA ALA A 35 -8.32 6.43 3.22
C ALA A 35 -7.26 5.78 4.13
N SER A 36 -7.37 5.94 5.45
CA SER A 36 -6.52 5.26 6.43
C SER A 36 -6.76 3.74 6.45
N ALA A 37 -8.01 3.30 6.31
CA ALA A 37 -8.34 1.89 6.18
C ALA A 37 -7.78 1.27 4.88
N GLU A 38 -7.83 2.00 3.77
CA GLU A 38 -7.23 1.58 2.49
C GLU A 38 -5.69 1.55 2.58
N LEU A 39 -5.08 2.54 3.23
CA LEU A 39 -3.65 2.58 3.49
C LEU A 39 -3.21 1.35 4.30
N ALA A 40 -3.93 1.01 5.37
CA ALA A 40 -3.65 -0.15 6.20
C ALA A 40 -3.73 -1.47 5.39
N LYS A 41 -4.71 -1.60 4.50
CA LYS A 41 -4.80 -2.75 3.58
C LYS A 41 -3.62 -2.82 2.61
N ALA A 42 -3.17 -1.71 2.06
CA ALA A 42 -2.02 -1.66 1.16
C ALA A 42 -0.72 -2.06 1.87
N ILE A 43 -0.52 -1.56 3.09
CA ILE A 43 0.63 -1.92 3.94
C ILE A 43 0.60 -3.40 4.31
N ALA A 44 -0.56 -3.95 4.66
CA ALA A 44 -0.69 -5.37 4.96
C ALA A 44 -0.29 -6.24 3.75
N LYS A 45 -0.70 -5.88 2.53
CA LYS A 45 -0.29 -6.58 1.30
C LYS A 45 1.23 -6.48 1.06
N LEU A 46 1.83 -5.30 1.22
CA LEU A 46 3.28 -5.12 1.16
C LEU A 46 4.00 -6.05 2.12
N ARG A 47 3.53 -6.11 3.37
CA ARG A 47 4.11 -6.95 4.43
C ARG A 47 4.07 -8.43 4.05
N VAL A 48 2.97 -8.88 3.45
CA VAL A 48 2.85 -10.27 2.97
C VAL A 48 3.85 -10.54 1.84
N ILE A 49 3.97 -9.63 0.87
CA ILE A 49 4.94 -9.75 -0.23
C ILE A 49 6.37 -9.84 0.31
N GLU A 50 6.75 -8.96 1.24
CA GLU A 50 8.06 -8.99 1.89
C GLU A 50 8.31 -10.30 2.65
N LEU A 51 7.32 -10.81 3.38
CA LEU A 51 7.44 -12.08 4.10
C LEU A 51 7.62 -13.26 3.15
N THR A 52 6.87 -13.31 2.04
CA THR A 52 7.06 -14.34 1.01
C THR A 52 8.40 -14.22 0.28
N LYS A 53 8.92 -13.00 0.09
CA LYS A 53 10.24 -12.76 -0.49
C LYS A 53 11.37 -13.22 0.44
N LYS A 54 11.20 -13.05 1.76
CA LYS A 54 12.18 -13.46 2.78
C LYS A 54 12.14 -14.95 3.10
N ALA A 55 10.99 -15.59 2.93
CA ALA A 55 10.82 -17.03 3.17
C ALA A 55 11.36 -17.91 2.03
N MET A 56 11.73 -17.31 0.90
CA MET A 56 12.30 -17.96 -0.28
C MET A 56 13.81 -17.75 -0.33
#